data_AF-A0A2R6KXK1-F1
#
_entry.id   AF-A0A2R6KXK1-F1
#
_cell.length_a   1.000
_cell.length_b   1.000
_cell.length_c   1.000
_cell.angle_alpha   90.00
_cell.angle_beta   90.00
_cell.angle_gamma   90.00
#
_symmetry.space_group_name_H-M   'P 1'
#
loop_
_entity.id
_entity.type
_entity.pdbx_description
1 polymer ?
#
loop_
_entity_poly.entity_id
_entity_poly.type
_entity_poly.pdbx_seq_one_letter_code
_entity_poly.pdbx_strand_id
1 'polypeptide(L)'
;MDGRSRLVWKLARNHTWGTPMDDETLVRLATTDEDHDEMREQLGEVLELSFVSRGPDGVYIPNGQDAHVEAANWLRENTGYAVPPASRVAGRG
;
A
#
# COMPACT_ATOMS: atom_id res chain seq x y z
N MET A 1 -1.45 -1.61 12.40
CA MET A 1 -0.90 -1.20 11.10
C MET A 1 -0.68 0.30 11.19
N ASP A 2 0.56 0.75 11.01
CA ASP A 2 0.88 2.19 10.96
C ASP A 2 0.28 2.86 9.72
N GLY A 3 0.27 4.19 9.66
CA GLY A 3 -0.40 4.90 8.56
C GLY A 3 0.31 4.76 7.21
N ARG A 4 1.65 4.68 7.15
CA ARG A 4 2.38 4.34 5.90
C ARG A 4 1.96 3.00 5.33
N SER A 5 1.87 1.99 6.18
CA SER A 5 1.41 0.66 5.82
C SER A 5 -0.05 0.65 5.39
N ARG A 6 -0.90 1.50 5.99
CA ARG A 6 -2.29 1.68 5.51
C ARG A 6 -2.32 2.30 4.12
N LEU A 7 -1.54 3.35 3.86
CA LEU A 7 -1.44 4.00 2.54
C LEU A 7 -1.01 3.00 1.47
N VAL A 8 0.09 2.29 1.70
CA VAL A 8 0.60 1.26 0.76
C VAL A 8 -0.44 0.13 0.58
N TRP A 9 -1.10 -0.29 1.65
CA TRP A 9 -2.16 -1.29 1.57
C TRP A 9 -3.36 -0.81 0.74
N LYS A 10 -3.75 0.47 0.82
CA LYS A 10 -4.83 1.02 -0.01
C LYS A 10 -4.47 1.04 -1.49
N LEU A 11 -3.24 1.45 -1.81
CA LEU A 11 -2.73 1.41 -3.18
C LEU A 11 -2.73 -0.02 -3.75
N ALA A 12 -2.30 -1.00 -2.97
CA ALA A 12 -2.22 -2.41 -3.39
C ALA A 12 -3.57 -3.14 -3.43
N ARG A 13 -4.48 -2.86 -2.48
CA ARG A 13 -5.73 -3.64 -2.29
C ARG A 13 -6.86 -3.20 -3.21
N ASN A 14 -6.93 -1.95 -3.63
CA ASN A 14 -8.08 -1.45 -4.38
C ASN A 14 -8.11 -1.87 -5.86
N HIS A 15 -7.36 -2.92 -6.24
CA HIS A 15 -7.25 -3.45 -7.61
C HIS A 15 -6.68 -2.43 -8.64
N THR A 16 -5.99 -1.42 -8.14
CA THR A 16 -5.48 -0.25 -8.87
C THR A 16 -3.97 -0.33 -9.12
N TRP A 17 -3.43 -1.53 -9.35
CA TRP A 17 -2.05 -1.63 -9.86
C TRP A 17 -1.98 -0.90 -11.20
N GLY A 18 -1.18 0.16 -11.27
CA GLY A 18 -1.10 1.06 -12.41
C GLY A 18 -2.26 2.05 -12.55
N THR A 19 -3.20 2.12 -11.60
CA THR A 19 -4.29 3.12 -11.61
C THR A 19 -4.02 4.19 -10.55
N PRO A 20 -3.80 5.45 -10.95
CA PRO A 20 -3.55 6.56 -10.04
C PRO A 20 -4.75 6.89 -9.17
N MET A 21 -4.46 7.29 -7.93
CA MET A 21 -5.40 7.82 -6.95
C MET A 21 -4.89 9.15 -6.43
N ASP A 22 -5.75 10.16 -6.37
CA ASP A 22 -5.35 11.46 -5.84
C ASP A 22 -5.01 11.39 -4.34
N ASP A 23 -4.10 12.26 -3.91
CA ASP A 23 -3.56 12.31 -2.55
C ASP A 23 -4.66 12.45 -1.50
N GLU A 24 -5.70 13.26 -1.75
CA GLU A 24 -6.77 13.52 -0.80
C GLU A 24 -7.65 12.28 -0.59
N THR A 25 -8.04 11.62 -1.68
CA THR A 25 -8.77 10.34 -1.62
C THR A 25 -7.94 9.28 -0.92
N LEU A 26 -6.65 9.17 -1.24
CA LEU A 26 -5.77 8.18 -0.63
C LEU A 26 -5.61 8.39 0.88
N VAL A 27 -5.35 9.64 1.29
CA VAL A 27 -5.29 10.03 2.71
C VAL A 27 -6.61 9.70 3.38
N ARG A 28 -7.75 10.16 2.85
CA ARG A 28 -9.08 9.91 3.42
C ARG A 28 -9.39 8.42 3.58
N LEU A 29 -8.97 7.58 2.65
CA LEU A 29 -9.17 6.13 2.72
C LEU A 29 -8.25 5.45 3.73
N ALA A 30 -7.07 6.02 4.01
CA ALA A 30 -6.07 5.50 4.93
C ALA A 30 -6.25 6.01 6.37
N THR A 31 -6.81 7.20 6.56
CA THR A 31 -7.11 7.77 7.88
C THR A 31 -8.27 7.02 8.55
N THR A 32 -8.07 6.60 9.80
CA THR A 32 -9.11 5.99 10.63
C THR A 32 -9.81 6.98 11.55
N ASP A 33 -9.15 8.10 11.87
CA ASP A 33 -9.60 9.16 12.79
C ASP A 33 -9.53 10.55 12.10
N GLU A 34 -9.55 11.66 12.83
CA GLU A 34 -9.51 13.03 12.26
C GLU A 34 -8.09 13.55 11.92
N ASP A 35 -7.04 12.74 12.11
CA ASP A 35 -5.64 13.15 11.91
C ASP A 35 -5.19 13.07 10.44
N HIS A 36 -5.80 13.90 9.60
CA HIS A 36 -5.49 13.99 8.17
C HIS A 36 -4.10 14.60 7.90
N ASP A 37 -3.59 15.46 8.78
CA ASP A 37 -2.31 16.14 8.59
C ASP A 37 -1.12 15.20 8.82
N GLU A 38 -1.17 14.36 9.86
CA GLU A 38 -0.17 13.30 10.07
C GLU A 38 -0.15 12.32 8.88
N MET A 39 -1.32 11.98 8.36
CA MET A 39 -1.43 11.07 7.21
C MET A 39 -0.83 11.69 5.93
N ARG A 40 -0.88 13.02 5.76
CA ARG A 40 -0.22 13.71 4.63
C ARG A 40 1.30 13.70 4.75
N GLU A 41 1.83 13.85 5.96
CA GLU A 41 3.28 13.72 6.21
C GLU A 41 3.75 12.30 5.86
N GLN A 42 3.00 11.28 6.31
CA GLN A 42 3.28 9.89 6.00
C GLN A 42 3.15 9.56 4.51
N LEU A 43 2.24 10.22 3.78
CA LEU A 43 2.18 10.10 2.32
C LEU A 43 3.46 10.61 1.67
N GLY A 44 4.05 11.69 2.18
CA GLY A 44 5.37 12.17 1.73
C GLY A 44 6.44 11.08 1.80
N GLU A 45 6.52 10.35 2.91
CA GLU A 45 7.45 9.23 3.04
C GLU A 45 7.14 8.05 2.11
N VAL A 46 5.86 7.75 1.88
CA VAL A 46 5.44 6.68 0.96
C VAL A 46 5.82 6.98 -0.48
N LEU A 47 5.86 8.25 -0.88
CA LEU A 47 6.29 8.65 -2.23
C LEU A 47 7.77 8.42 -2.50
N GLU A 48 8.59 8.29 -1.45
CA GLU A 48 10.02 7.98 -1.55
C GLU A 48 10.29 6.47 -1.73
N LEU A 49 9.25 5.62 -1.64
CA LEU A 49 9.39 4.19 -1.86
C LEU A 49 9.58 3.89 -3.35
N SER A 50 10.58 3.05 -3.68
CA SER A 50 10.97 2.71 -5.07
C SER A 50 9.86 2.08 -5.90
N PHE A 51 8.91 1.40 -5.25
CA PHE A 51 7.77 0.76 -5.92
C PHE A 51 6.53 1.67 -5.99
N VAL A 52 6.60 2.91 -5.48
CA VAL A 52 5.52 3.88 -5.58
C VAL A 52 5.85 4.88 -6.70
N SER A 53 4.84 5.30 -7.44
CA SER A 53 4.98 6.26 -8.53
C SER A 53 3.92 7.34 -8.42
N ARG A 54 4.29 8.54 -8.88
CA ARG A 54 3.41 9.71 -8.96
C ARG A 54 3.24 10.12 -10.41
N GLY A 55 2.00 10.11 -10.88
CA GLY A 55 1.60 10.57 -12.20
C GLY A 55 0.79 11.86 -12.14
N PRO A 56 0.35 12.39 -13.29
CA PRO A 56 -0.50 13.58 -13.35
C PRO A 56 -1.84 13.40 -12.62
N ASP A 57 -2.35 12.17 -12.60
CA ASP A 57 -3.67 11.83 -12.04
C ASP A 57 -3.58 11.33 -10.59
N GLY A 58 -2.37 11.27 -9.98
CA GLY A 58 -2.18 10.85 -8.59
C GLY A 58 -1.11 9.78 -8.37
N VAL A 59 -1.20 9.12 -7.21
CA VAL A 59 -0.24 8.14 -6.69
C VAL A 59 -0.71 6.72 -7.01
N TYR A 60 0.22 5.85 -7.41
CA TYR A 60 -0.05 4.45 -7.71
C TYR A 60 1.18 3.57 -7.48
N ILE A 61 0.96 2.26 -7.43
CA ILE A 61 2.04 1.28 -7.60
C ILE A 61 2.00 0.79 -9.05
N PRO A 62 3.10 0.84 -9.82
CA PRO A 62 3.10 0.39 -11.21
C PRO A 62 2.61 -1.05 -11.38
N ASN A 63 1.91 -1.32 -12.49
CA ASN A 63 1.45 -2.66 -12.82
C ASN A 63 2.60 -3.49 -13.41
N GLY A 64 3.48 -3.97 -12.54
CA GLY A 64 4.66 -4.74 -12.90
C GLY A 64 5.01 -5.73 -11.80
N GLN A 65 5.46 -6.92 -12.19
CA GLN A 65 5.77 -8.01 -11.26
C GLN A 65 6.76 -7.58 -10.17
N ASP A 66 7.80 -6.83 -10.53
CA ASP A 66 8.82 -6.37 -9.59
C ASP A 66 8.22 -5.42 -8.53
N ALA A 67 7.44 -4.43 -8.97
CA ALA A 67 6.74 -3.50 -8.08
C ALA A 67 5.74 -4.22 -7.16
N HIS A 68 5.06 -5.26 -7.65
CA HIS A 68 4.13 -6.06 -6.85
C HIS A 68 4.87 -6.85 -5.76
N VAL A 69 5.98 -7.51 -6.13
CA VAL A 69 6.80 -8.30 -5.21
C VAL A 69 7.41 -7.40 -4.14
N GLU A 70 7.95 -6.25 -4.54
CA GLU A 70 8.56 -5.29 -3.63
C GLU A 70 7.54 -4.69 -2.66
N ALA A 71 6.38 -4.24 -3.16
CA ALA A 71 5.29 -3.73 -2.32
C ALA A 71 4.79 -4.80 -1.32
N ALA A 72 4.64 -6.06 -1.77
CA ALA A 72 4.20 -7.16 -0.92
C ALA A 72 5.24 -7.50 0.16
N ASN A 73 6.54 -7.52 -0.18
CA ASN A 73 7.62 -7.74 0.77
C ASN A 73 7.71 -6.60 1.78
N TRP A 74 7.65 -5.36 1.32
CA TRP A 74 7.65 -4.19 2.20
C TRP A 74 6.46 -4.23 3.17
N LEU A 75 5.25 -4.53 2.68
CA LEU A 75 4.07 -4.67 3.54
C LEU A 75 4.25 -5.78 4.57
N ARG A 76 4.81 -6.93 4.17
CA ARG A 76 5.10 -8.04 5.10
C ARG A 76 6.04 -7.60 6.22
N GLU A 77 7.12 -6.90 5.89
CA GLU A 77 8.14 -6.44 6.84
C GLU A 77 7.59 -5.37 7.79
N ASN A 78 6.73 -4.47 7.30
CA ASN A 78 6.24 -3.31 8.07
C ASN A 78 4.92 -3.56 8.81
N THR A 79 4.19 -4.63 8.50
CA THR A 79 2.90 -4.93 9.14
C THR A 79 2.91 -6.14 10.05
N GLY A 80 4.00 -6.92 10.06
CA GLY A 80 4.11 -8.16 10.82
C GLY A 80 3.19 -9.29 10.31
N TYR A 81 2.51 -9.12 9.17
CA TYR A 81 1.76 -10.19 8.52
C TYR A 81 2.74 -11.20 7.92
N ALA A 82 3.14 -12.20 8.71
CA ALA A 82 3.69 -13.42 8.16
C ALA A 82 2.60 -14.07 7.28
N VAL A 83 2.80 -14.09 5.96
CA VAL A 83 2.02 -14.97 5.10
C VAL A 83 2.24 -16.39 5.63
N PRO A 84 1.21 -17.10 6.12
CA PRO A 84 1.41 -18.49 6.54
C PRO A 84 1.97 -19.26 5.34
N PRO A 85 2.95 -20.17 5.55
CA PRO A 85 3.53 -20.92 4.46
C PRO A 85 2.41 -21.57 3.62
N ALA A 86 2.57 -21.55 2.29
CA ALA A 86 1.58 -22.03 1.32
C ALA A 86 1.07 -23.46 1.61
N SER A 87 1.79 -24.22 2.43
CA SER A 87 1.40 -25.52 2.98
C SER A 87 0.11 -25.52 3.82
N ARG A 88 -0.43 -24.36 4.24
CA ARG A 88 -1.69 -24.31 5.04
C ARG A 88 -2.98 -24.16 4.21
N VAL A 89 -2.90 -24.16 2.88
CA VAL A 89 -4.08 -24.12 1.99
C VAL A 89 -4.60 -25.54 1.65
N ALA A 90 -3.85 -26.60 1.99
CA ALA A 90 -4.31 -27.98 1.86
C ALA A 90 -4.94 -28.47 3.17
N GLY A 91 -6.21 -28.14 3.38
CA GLY A 91 -6.95 -28.52 4.58
C GLY A 91 -8.46 -28.47 4.42
N ARG A 92 -9.00 -28.90 3.28
CA ARG A 92 -10.35 -29.43 3.18
C ARG A 92 -10.25 -30.89 2.74
N GLY A 93 -10.33 -31.78 3.71
CA GLY A 93 -10.65 -33.19 3.58
C GLY A 93 -11.78 -33.49 4.55
#